data_AF-A0A0B7IPY1-F1
#
_entry.id   AF-A0A0B7IPY1-F1
#
_cell.length_a   1.000
_cell.length_b   1.000
_cell.length_c   1.000
_cell.angle_alpha   90.00
_cell.angle_beta   90.00
_cell.angle_gamma   90.00
#
_symmetry.space_group_name_H-M   'P 1'
#
loop_
_entity.id
_entity.type
_entity.pdbx_description
1 polymer ?
#
loop_
_entity_poly.entity_id
_entity_poly.type
_entity_poly.pdbx_seq_one_letter_code
_entity_poly.pdbx_strand_id
1 'polypeptide(L)'
;MTFEQVKTGEYVCNTFSPTLNMAYTLRVDYQGKTYTAKDKLYPMPQHVDFQQKDKGGIFGNAMEIRGFFKDDDQLKNNYYLVKIKSPHSKFPAYIDLNGKFFSKNNLFFIYSDEKLKPKDTLNFEIYRISEDYFGYMYRILEITSNGSSPFSTPPASVIGNIINNKDANDNPLGAFRATQFISKQYIIK
;
A
#
# COMPACT_ATOMS: atom_id res chain seq x y z
N MET A 1 13.23 -0.28 21.90
CA MET A 1 13.25 -1.44 21.00
C MET A 1 14.25 -1.17 19.89
N THR A 2 15.01 -2.19 19.49
CA THR A 2 16.04 -2.08 18.45
C THR A 2 15.73 -3.10 17.36
N PHE A 3 15.97 -2.74 16.11
CA PHE A 3 15.83 -3.64 14.98
C PHE A 3 17.22 -4.11 14.57
N GLU A 4 17.42 -5.43 14.49
CA GLU A 4 18.69 -6.03 14.12
C GLU A 4 18.70 -6.35 12.62
N GLN A 5 19.83 -6.08 11.97
CA GLN A 5 19.97 -6.36 10.55
C GLN A 5 20.11 -7.87 10.31
N VAL A 6 19.20 -8.45 9.53
CA VAL A 6 19.26 -9.87 9.14
C VAL A 6 19.76 -10.07 7.72
N LYS A 7 19.54 -9.09 6.84
CA LYS A 7 20.09 -9.02 5.48
C LYS A 7 20.30 -7.56 5.07
N THR A 8 20.99 -7.31 3.97
CA THR A 8 21.15 -5.96 3.42
C THR A 8 19.79 -5.28 3.23
N GLY A 9 19.53 -4.21 4.00
CA GLY A 9 18.27 -3.47 3.97
C GLY A 9 17.09 -4.13 4.72
N GLU A 10 17.28 -5.28 5.35
CA GLU A 10 16.24 -6.00 6.11
C GLU A 10 16.59 -6.01 7.60
N TYR A 11 15.73 -5.40 8.41
CA TYR A 11 15.90 -5.28 9.86
C TYR A 11 14.68 -5.86 10.58
N VAL A 12 14.91 -6.67 11.62
CA VAL A 12 13.88 -7.43 12.32
C VAL A 12 13.89 -7.08 13.81
N CYS A 13 12.71 -6.95 14.40
CA CYS A 13 12.50 -6.78 15.83
C CYS A 13 11.45 -7.79 16.32
N ASN A 14 11.88 -8.79 17.09
CA ASN A 14 11.00 -9.85 17.59
C ASN A 14 10.32 -9.51 18.92
N THR A 15 10.67 -8.38 19.53
CA THR A 15 10.13 -7.93 20.83
C THR A 15 9.10 -6.82 20.69
N PHE A 16 8.75 -6.43 19.47
CA PHE A 16 7.77 -5.38 19.24
C PHE A 16 6.36 -5.92 19.45
N SER A 17 5.65 -5.38 20.44
CA SER A 17 4.24 -5.69 20.71
C SER A 17 3.37 -4.50 20.29
N PRO A 18 2.84 -4.46 19.06
CA PRO A 18 2.06 -3.33 18.57
C PRO A 18 0.69 -3.24 19.25
N THR A 19 0.36 -2.05 19.73
CA THR A 19 -0.97 -1.64 20.19
C THR A 19 -1.68 -0.83 19.10
N LEU A 20 -2.92 -1.19 18.79
CA LEU A 20 -3.79 -0.48 17.86
C LEU A 20 -4.07 0.95 18.33
N ASN A 21 -4.32 1.84 17.37
CA ASN A 21 -4.61 3.26 17.57
C ASN A 21 -3.49 4.08 18.23
N MET A 22 -2.28 3.53 18.34
CA MET A 22 -1.10 4.23 18.84
C MET A 22 -0.25 4.82 17.71
N ALA A 23 0.40 5.95 18.00
CA ALA A 23 1.41 6.54 17.13
C ALA A 23 2.79 5.93 17.43
N TYR A 24 3.50 5.54 16.38
CA TYR A 24 4.86 5.01 16.43
C TYR A 24 5.81 6.01 15.81
N THR A 25 7.00 6.14 16.41
CA THR A 25 8.10 6.94 15.86
C THR A 25 9.24 6.02 15.46
N LEU A 26 9.59 6.04 14.18
CA LEU A 26 10.85 5.48 13.68
C LEU A 26 11.97 6.49 13.97
N ARG A 27 13.09 6.00 14.48
CA ARG A 27 14.36 6.74 14.58
C ARG A 27 15.43 5.93 13.86
N VAL A 28 16.13 6.54 12.92
CA VAL A 28 17.27 5.95 12.21
C VAL A 28 18.48 6.86 12.42
N ASP A 29 19.54 6.30 13.01
CA ASP A 29 20.83 6.99 13.11
C ASP A 29 21.77 6.40 12.05
N TYR A 30 22.21 7.23 11.09
CA TYR A 30 23.05 6.80 9.97
C TYR A 30 24.07 7.88 9.61
N GLN A 31 25.35 7.49 9.53
CA GLN A 31 26.47 8.40 9.20
C GLN A 31 26.49 9.71 10.02
N GLY A 32 26.20 9.62 11.33
CA GLY A 32 26.17 10.79 12.23
C GLY A 32 24.95 11.71 12.07
N LYS A 33 23.99 11.34 11.22
CA LYS A 33 22.70 12.02 11.04
C LYS A 33 21.58 11.21 11.70
N THR A 34 20.55 11.90 12.17
CA THR A 34 19.37 11.31 12.79
C THR A 34 18.14 11.64 11.97
N TYR A 35 17.45 10.60 11.54
CA TYR A 35 16.20 10.68 10.80
C TYR A 35 15.05 10.21 11.68
N THR A 36 13.91 10.88 11.58
CA THR A 36 12.70 10.46 12.27
C THR A 36 11.50 10.38 11.34
N ALA A 37 10.57 9.50 11.66
CA ALA A 37 9.30 9.42 10.98
C ALA A 37 8.22 9.01 11.97
N LYS A 38 6.97 9.42 11.72
CA LYS A 38 5.83 9.09 12.57
C LYS A 38 4.72 8.48 11.74
N ASP A 39 4.06 7.47 12.29
CA ASP A 39 2.84 6.92 11.70
C ASP A 39 1.92 6.34 12.78
N LYS A 40 0.63 6.24 12.50
CA LYS A 40 -0.37 5.67 13.42
C LYS A 40 -0.80 4.29 12.93
N LEU A 41 -0.79 3.31 13.84
CA LEU A 41 -1.28 1.97 13.55
C LEU A 41 -2.80 1.92 13.69
N TYR A 42 -3.51 1.82 12.58
CA TYR A 42 -4.96 1.73 12.55
C TYR A 42 -5.46 0.28 12.55
N PRO A 43 -6.67 0.03 13.10
CA PRO A 43 -7.33 -1.27 12.93
C PRO A 43 -7.66 -1.52 11.45
N MET A 44 -7.57 -2.77 11.03
CA MET A 44 -7.91 -3.22 9.68
C MET A 44 -9.17 -4.12 9.77
N PRO A 45 -10.07 -4.07 8.77
CA PRO A 45 -11.10 -5.09 8.60
C PRO A 45 -10.51 -6.50 8.61
N GLN A 46 -11.27 -7.49 9.07
CA GLN A 46 -10.75 -8.86 9.21
C GLN A 46 -10.96 -9.73 7.96
N HIS A 47 -11.83 -9.31 7.04
CA HIS A 47 -12.24 -10.13 5.91
C HIS A 47 -12.23 -9.36 4.59
N VAL A 48 -11.93 -10.10 3.52
CA VAL A 48 -12.06 -9.65 2.13
C VAL A 48 -12.66 -10.80 1.33
N ASP A 49 -13.68 -10.48 0.54
CA ASP A 49 -14.33 -11.39 -0.40
C ASP A 49 -13.84 -11.12 -1.83
N PHE A 50 -13.80 -12.15 -2.65
CA PHE A 50 -13.38 -12.06 -4.05
C PHE A 50 -14.48 -12.56 -4.99
N GLN A 51 -14.66 -11.84 -6.09
CA GLN A 51 -15.48 -12.25 -7.22
C GLN A 51 -14.61 -12.23 -8.48
N GLN A 52 -14.76 -13.27 -9.32
CA GLN A 52 -14.08 -13.38 -10.61
C GLN A 52 -15.07 -13.16 -11.75
N LYS A 53 -14.60 -12.51 -12.80
CA LYS A 53 -15.27 -12.39 -14.09
C LYS A 53 -14.31 -12.76 -15.21
N ASP A 54 -14.72 -13.71 -16.04
CA ASP A 54 -13.87 -14.26 -17.11
C ASP A 54 -13.81 -13.37 -18.37
N LYS A 55 -14.70 -12.37 -18.44
CA LYS A 55 -14.77 -11.37 -19.52
C LYS A 55 -14.84 -9.98 -18.90
N GLY A 56 -13.82 -9.66 -18.11
CA GLY A 56 -13.64 -8.37 -17.47
C GLY A 56 -12.61 -7.50 -18.19
N GLY A 57 -12.11 -6.49 -17.48
CA GLY A 57 -11.24 -5.47 -18.06
C GLY A 57 -11.98 -4.53 -19.01
N ILE A 58 -11.29 -3.49 -19.48
CA ILE A 58 -11.87 -2.43 -20.32
C ILE A 58 -12.40 -2.98 -21.64
N PHE A 59 -11.73 -4.00 -22.21
CA PHE A 59 -12.08 -4.59 -23.50
C PHE A 59 -12.85 -5.92 -23.41
N GLY A 60 -13.18 -6.38 -22.20
CA GLY A 60 -13.98 -7.62 -22.00
C GLY A 60 -13.25 -8.92 -22.31
N ASN A 61 -11.92 -8.89 -22.41
CA ASN A 61 -11.04 -10.01 -22.79
C ASN A 61 -10.06 -10.42 -21.68
N ALA A 62 -10.16 -9.84 -20.48
CA ALA A 62 -9.27 -10.13 -19.35
C ALA A 62 -9.98 -10.93 -18.26
N MET A 63 -9.21 -11.73 -17.51
CA MET A 63 -9.67 -12.18 -16.19
C MET A 63 -9.70 -10.98 -15.26
N GLU A 64 -10.82 -10.76 -14.58
CA GLU A 64 -10.99 -9.69 -13.62
C GLU A 64 -11.33 -10.26 -12.25
N ILE A 65 -10.54 -9.86 -11.25
CA ILE A 65 -10.79 -10.14 -9.84
C ILE A 65 -11.20 -8.85 -9.16
N ARG A 66 -12.39 -8.89 -8.56
CA ARG A 66 -12.91 -7.82 -7.71
C ARG A 66 -12.85 -8.26 -6.26
N GLY A 67 -12.07 -7.53 -5.46
CA GLY A 67 -12.04 -7.70 -4.01
C GLY A 67 -12.99 -6.72 -3.33
N PHE A 68 -13.72 -7.18 -2.32
CA PHE A 68 -14.64 -6.37 -1.53
C PHE A 68 -14.39 -6.55 -0.04
N PHE A 69 -14.44 -5.46 0.71
CA PHE A 69 -14.33 -5.50 2.16
C PHE A 69 -15.12 -4.35 2.78
N LYS A 70 -15.57 -4.55 4.01
CA LYS A 70 -16.28 -3.52 4.78
C LYS A 70 -15.35 -2.88 5.76
N ASP A 71 -15.46 -1.57 5.90
CA ASP A 71 -14.81 -0.84 6.98
C ASP A 71 -15.81 -0.59 8.11
N ASP A 72 -15.51 -1.18 9.27
CA ASP A 72 -16.35 -1.04 10.47
C ASP A 72 -16.03 0.26 11.23
N ASP A 73 -15.00 1.00 10.82
CA ASP A 73 -14.60 2.23 11.49
C ASP A 73 -15.60 3.36 11.20
N GLN A 74 -16.13 3.95 12.27
CA GLN A 74 -17.09 5.07 12.23
C GLN A 74 -16.42 6.41 11.90
N LEU A 75 -15.08 6.44 11.84
CA LEU A 75 -14.32 7.63 11.45
C LEU A 75 -14.42 7.83 9.93
N LYS A 76 -14.80 9.06 9.54
CA LYS A 76 -14.78 9.49 8.13
C LYS A 76 -13.33 9.65 7.68
N ASN A 77 -12.97 8.99 6.57
CA ASN A 77 -11.68 9.08 5.84
C ASN A 77 -10.66 7.99 6.20
N ASN A 78 -10.83 6.84 5.54
CA ASN A 78 -10.08 5.63 5.77
C ASN A 78 -9.27 5.28 4.52
N TYR A 79 -7.98 5.02 4.67
CA TYR A 79 -7.05 4.86 3.55
C TYR A 79 -6.49 3.45 3.48
N TYR A 80 -6.44 2.90 2.27
CA TYR A 80 -5.95 1.54 2.04
C TYR A 80 -4.98 1.48 0.88
N LEU A 81 -4.08 0.51 0.94
CA LEU A 81 -3.23 0.12 -0.18
C LEU A 81 -3.39 -1.38 -0.42
N VAL A 82 -3.74 -1.74 -1.64
CA VAL A 82 -3.80 -3.12 -2.09
C VAL A 82 -2.54 -3.39 -2.89
N LYS A 83 -1.81 -4.44 -2.54
CA LYS A 83 -0.67 -4.96 -3.28
C LYS A 83 -1.02 -6.33 -3.84
N ILE A 84 -0.80 -6.49 -5.14
CA ILE A 84 -1.20 -7.68 -5.89
C ILE A 84 0.05 -8.28 -6.54
N LYS A 85 0.40 -9.51 -6.15
CA LYS A 85 1.45 -10.29 -6.81
C LYS A 85 0.78 -11.26 -7.79
N SER A 86 1.17 -11.16 -9.06
CA SER A 86 0.75 -12.04 -10.14
C SER A 86 1.94 -12.84 -10.66
N PRO A 87 1.76 -14.11 -11.09
CA PRO A 87 2.83 -14.89 -11.70
C PRO A 87 3.31 -14.31 -13.03
N HIS A 88 2.51 -13.43 -13.66
CA HIS A 88 2.81 -12.84 -14.97
C HIS A 88 3.47 -11.46 -14.91
N SER A 89 3.79 -10.97 -13.70
CA SER A 89 4.49 -9.70 -13.50
C SER A 89 5.67 -9.84 -12.54
N LYS A 90 6.81 -9.26 -12.93
CA LYS A 90 8.01 -9.20 -12.06
C LYS A 90 7.78 -8.30 -10.84
N PHE A 91 6.97 -7.25 -10.98
CA PHE A 91 6.68 -6.29 -9.94
C PHE A 91 5.22 -6.41 -9.49
N PRO A 92 4.92 -6.26 -8.19
CA PRO A 92 3.54 -6.21 -7.72
C PRO A 92 2.80 -5.00 -8.32
N ALA A 93 1.51 -5.18 -8.61
CA ALA A 93 0.61 -4.06 -8.86
C ALA A 93 0.15 -3.46 -7.53
N TYR A 94 -0.15 -2.16 -7.53
CA TYR A 94 -0.60 -1.43 -6.36
C TYR A 94 -1.85 -0.62 -6.70
N ILE A 95 -2.83 -0.63 -5.80
CA ILE A 95 -4.07 0.15 -5.90
C ILE A 95 -4.27 0.85 -4.57
N ASP A 96 -4.33 2.17 -4.57
CA ASP A 96 -4.67 2.97 -3.41
C ASP A 96 -6.18 3.26 -3.36
N LEU A 97 -6.77 3.19 -2.17
CA LEU A 97 -8.21 3.41 -1.98
C LEU A 97 -8.41 4.46 -0.90
N ASN A 98 -9.19 5.48 -1.25
CA ASN A 98 -9.69 6.46 -0.29
C ASN A 98 -11.16 6.17 0.01
N GLY A 99 -11.43 5.71 1.23
CA GLY A 99 -12.74 5.32 1.73
C GLY A 99 -13.82 6.38 1.55
N LYS A 100 -13.46 7.67 1.45
CA LYS A 100 -14.43 8.75 1.21
C LYS A 100 -15.18 8.62 -0.12
N PHE A 101 -14.63 7.89 -1.09
CA PHE A 101 -15.26 7.68 -2.40
C PHE A 101 -16.18 6.44 -2.42
N PHE A 102 -16.32 5.74 -1.30
CA PHE A 102 -17.12 4.52 -1.21
C PHE A 102 -18.35 4.74 -0.32
N SER A 103 -19.51 4.32 -0.80
CA SER A 103 -20.76 4.45 -0.04
C SER A 103 -20.84 3.40 1.07
N LYS A 104 -21.35 3.81 2.25
CA LYS A 104 -21.64 2.91 3.39
C LYS A 104 -20.46 1.99 3.76
N ASN A 105 -19.23 2.48 3.62
CA ASN A 105 -18.01 1.72 3.91
C ASN A 105 -17.87 0.38 3.13
N ASN A 106 -18.51 0.23 1.97
CA ASN A 106 -18.31 -0.92 1.10
C ASN A 106 -17.15 -0.61 0.14
N LEU A 107 -15.94 -0.96 0.53
CA LEU A 107 -14.76 -0.76 -0.30
C LEU A 107 -14.61 -1.90 -1.29
N PHE A 108 -14.09 -1.57 -2.46
CA PHE A 108 -13.70 -2.57 -3.44
C PHE A 108 -12.50 -2.11 -4.25
N PHE A 109 -11.79 -3.07 -4.82
CA PHE A 109 -10.76 -2.86 -5.83
C PHE A 109 -10.95 -3.85 -6.97
N ILE A 110 -10.41 -3.51 -8.13
CA ILE A 110 -10.47 -4.34 -9.33
C ILE A 110 -9.04 -4.54 -9.82
N TYR A 111 -8.68 -5.79 -10.06
CA TYR A 111 -7.46 -6.16 -10.76
C TYR A 111 -7.84 -7.00 -11.97
N SER A 112 -7.32 -6.65 -13.14
CA SER A 112 -7.53 -7.42 -14.37
C SER A 112 -6.25 -7.53 -15.17
N ASP A 113 -6.06 -8.68 -15.81
CA ASP A 113 -4.89 -8.96 -16.63
C ASP A 113 -5.26 -10.05 -17.67
N GLU A 114 -4.98 -9.77 -18.94
CA GLU A 114 -5.25 -10.68 -20.07
C GLU A 114 -4.36 -11.94 -20.06
N LYS A 115 -3.24 -11.90 -19.32
CA LYS A 115 -2.31 -13.03 -19.23
C LYS A 115 -2.75 -14.10 -18.22
N LEU A 116 -3.68 -13.76 -17.33
CA LEU A 116 -4.19 -14.68 -16.32
C LEU A 116 -4.98 -15.82 -16.95
N LYS A 117 -4.79 -17.01 -16.39
CA LYS A 117 -5.37 -18.27 -16.82
C LYS A 117 -5.91 -19.04 -15.61
N PRO A 118 -6.85 -19.97 -15.81
CA PRO A 118 -7.28 -20.89 -14.77
C PRO A 118 -6.07 -21.54 -14.06
N LYS A 119 -6.17 -21.66 -12.74
CA LYS A 119 -5.14 -22.14 -11.80
C LYS A 119 -3.98 -21.19 -11.51
N ASP A 120 -3.91 -20.02 -12.15
CA ASP A 120 -2.96 -19.00 -11.70
C ASP A 120 -3.27 -18.57 -10.27
N THR A 121 -2.20 -18.25 -9.53
CA THR A 121 -2.29 -17.88 -8.12
C THR A 121 -1.94 -16.42 -7.92
N LEU A 122 -2.90 -15.63 -7.47
CA LEU A 122 -2.71 -14.24 -7.08
C LEU A 122 -2.53 -14.15 -5.56
N ASN A 123 -1.60 -13.30 -5.11
CA ASN A 123 -1.47 -12.97 -3.70
C ASN A 123 -1.84 -11.50 -3.48
N PHE A 124 -2.87 -11.28 -2.68
CA PHE A 124 -3.37 -9.97 -2.28
C PHE A 124 -2.90 -9.66 -0.87
N GLU A 125 -2.28 -8.50 -0.69
CA GLU A 125 -1.99 -7.91 0.63
C GLU A 125 -2.74 -6.57 0.70
N ILE A 126 -3.67 -6.42 1.65
CA ILE A 126 -4.49 -5.21 1.82
C ILE A 126 -4.08 -4.56 3.13
N TYR A 127 -3.54 -3.35 3.03
CA TYR A 127 -2.97 -2.59 4.14
C TYR A 127 -3.92 -1.47 4.55
N ARG A 128 -4.15 -1.32 5.86
CA ARG A 128 -4.70 -0.09 6.42
C ARG A 128 -3.56 0.91 6.62
N ILE A 129 -3.60 2.03 5.90
CA ILE A 129 -2.51 3.03 5.91
C ILE A 129 -3.01 4.38 6.43
N SER A 130 -2.08 5.23 6.83
CA SER A 130 -2.37 6.63 7.16
C SER A 130 -2.59 7.48 5.91
N GLU A 131 -3.18 8.65 6.11
CA GLU A 131 -3.34 9.68 5.08
C GLU A 131 -1.99 10.14 4.50
N ASP A 132 -0.99 10.34 5.36
CA ASP A 132 0.35 10.75 4.93
C ASP A 132 0.99 9.70 4.00
N TYR A 133 0.90 8.42 4.39
CA TYR A 133 1.41 7.33 3.56
C TYR A 133 0.58 7.14 2.28
N PHE A 134 -0.74 7.38 2.35
CA PHE A 134 -1.61 7.39 1.17
C PHE A 134 -1.16 8.48 0.20
N GLY A 135 -0.92 9.71 0.67
CA GLY A 135 -0.43 10.81 -0.16
C GLY A 135 0.92 10.50 -0.82
N TYR A 136 1.83 9.85 -0.10
CA TYR A 136 3.09 9.36 -0.66
C TYR A 136 2.87 8.34 -1.79
N MET A 137 2.06 7.30 -1.54
CA MET A 137 1.79 6.26 -2.53
C MET A 137 1.01 6.78 -3.73
N TYR A 138 0.01 7.65 -3.52
CA TYR A 138 -0.76 8.28 -4.58
C TYR A 138 0.17 8.99 -5.57
N ARG A 139 1.14 9.78 -5.08
CA ARG A 139 2.14 10.45 -5.94
C ARG A 139 3.04 9.47 -6.68
N ILE A 140 3.52 8.42 -6.02
CA ILE A 140 4.30 7.36 -6.69
C ILE A 140 3.50 6.75 -7.84
N LEU A 141 2.25 6.36 -7.57
CA LEU A 141 1.38 5.72 -8.56
C LEU A 141 1.04 6.68 -9.71
N GLU A 142 0.76 7.94 -9.41
CA GLU A 142 0.50 8.99 -10.40
C GLU A 142 1.69 9.13 -11.37
N ILE A 143 2.92 9.19 -10.86
CA ILE A 143 4.11 9.35 -11.71
C ILE A 143 4.35 8.11 -12.58
N THR A 144 4.14 6.91 -12.02
CA THR A 144 4.32 5.66 -12.77
C THR A 144 3.21 5.39 -13.80
N SER A 145 2.04 5.99 -13.64
CA SER A 145 0.89 5.83 -14.55
C SER A 145 0.79 6.96 -15.59
N ASN A 146 1.11 8.21 -15.22
CA ASN A 146 0.98 9.41 -16.06
C ASN A 146 2.29 9.84 -16.76
N GLY A 147 3.37 9.07 -16.64
CA GLY A 147 4.66 9.35 -17.30
C GLY A 147 4.65 9.30 -18.85
N SER A 148 3.47 9.23 -19.47
CA SER A 148 3.25 8.98 -20.89
C SER A 148 2.57 10.12 -21.66
N SER A 149 2.08 11.17 -21.00
CA SER A 149 1.49 12.33 -21.70
C SER A 149 2.53 13.45 -21.87
N PRO A 150 2.76 13.94 -23.11
CA PRO A 150 3.69 15.06 -23.38
C PRO A 150 3.21 16.40 -22.80
N PHE A 151 2.02 16.43 -22.20
CA PHE A 151 1.44 17.60 -21.54
C PHE A 151 1.31 17.45 -20.02
N SER A 152 1.82 16.35 -19.44
CA SER A 152 1.84 16.19 -17.99
C SER A 152 2.70 17.28 -17.36
N THR A 153 2.20 17.91 -16.30
CA THR A 153 3.02 18.77 -15.44
C THR A 153 4.23 17.98 -14.91
N PRO A 154 5.40 18.61 -14.72
CA PRO A 154 6.53 17.94 -14.09
C PRO A 154 6.09 17.24 -12.82
N PRO A 155 6.49 15.96 -12.62
CA PRO A 155 6.07 15.23 -11.44
C PRO A 155 6.52 15.97 -10.19
N ALA A 156 5.59 16.24 -9.28
CA ALA A 156 5.93 16.83 -7.99
C ALA A 156 6.89 15.90 -7.24
N SER A 157 7.90 16.47 -6.56
CA SER A 157 8.83 15.68 -5.75
C SER A 157 8.07 14.75 -4.82
N VAL A 158 8.40 13.46 -4.86
CA VAL A 158 7.81 12.48 -3.96
C VAL A 158 8.54 12.52 -2.63
N ILE A 159 7.99 13.29 -1.69
CA ILE A 159 8.52 13.44 -0.35
C ILE A 159 7.71 12.53 0.58
N GLY A 160 8.40 11.63 1.30
CA GLY A 160 7.78 10.81 2.35
C GLY A 160 7.84 11.47 3.72
N ASN A 161 7.52 10.71 4.77
CA ASN A 161 7.48 11.19 6.16
C ASN A 161 8.78 10.97 6.94
N ILE A 162 9.86 10.54 6.28
CA ILE A 162 11.17 10.38 6.92
C ILE A 162 11.93 11.68 6.76
N ILE A 163 12.17 12.37 7.88
CA ILE A 163 12.81 13.67 7.91
C ILE A 163 14.18 13.61 8.59
N ASN A 164 15.15 14.34 8.05
CA ASN A 164 16.39 14.64 8.77
C ASN A 164 16.11 15.79 9.74
N ASN A 165 16.36 15.57 11.03
CA ASN A 165 16.02 16.55 12.07
C ASN A 165 16.88 17.84 12.02
N LYS A 166 17.96 17.86 11.23
CA LYS A 166 18.90 18.99 11.13
C LYS A 166 18.84 19.71 9.79
N ASP A 167 18.46 19.03 8.70
CA ASP A 167 18.43 19.60 7.35
C ASP A 167 17.32 18.94 6.50
N ALA A 168 16.23 19.67 6.27
CA ALA A 168 15.10 19.17 5.48
C ALA A 168 15.42 18.94 3.99
N ASN A 169 16.52 19.50 3.46
CA ASN A 169 16.97 19.24 2.09
C ASN A 169 17.66 17.87 1.95
N ASP A 170 18.00 17.24 3.06
CA ASP A 170 18.67 15.93 3.14
C ASP A 170 17.71 14.84 3.64
N ASN A 171 16.42 14.96 3.32
CA ASN A 171 15.44 13.92 3.61
C ASN A 171 15.68 12.71 2.68
N PRO A 172 15.72 11.47 3.21
CA PRO A 172 15.88 10.29 2.38
C PRO A 172 14.64 10.02 1.54
N LEU A 173 14.84 9.29 0.44
CA LEU A 173 13.73 8.74 -0.32
C LEU A 173 13.02 7.64 0.47
N GLY A 174 11.70 7.56 0.32
CA GLY A 174 10.87 6.55 0.95
C GLY A 174 9.96 7.12 2.04
N ALA A 175 9.13 6.25 2.61
CA ALA A 175 8.22 6.59 3.68
C ALA A 175 8.15 5.44 4.70
N PHE A 176 8.01 5.82 5.97
CA PHE A 176 7.73 4.91 7.06
C PHE A 176 6.21 4.72 7.22
N ARG A 177 5.81 3.49 7.52
CA ARG A 177 4.44 3.18 7.95
C ARG A 177 4.39 2.15 9.08
N ALA A 178 3.38 2.29 9.93
CA ALA A 178 2.93 1.29 10.89
C ALA A 178 1.53 0.83 10.47
N THR A 179 1.39 -0.42 10.03
CA THR A 179 0.16 -0.90 9.38
C THR A 179 -0.21 -2.31 9.80
N GLN A 180 -1.51 -2.57 9.91
CA GLN A 180 -2.07 -3.91 9.87
C GLN A 180 -2.48 -4.25 8.44
N PHE A 181 -2.36 -5.52 8.08
CA PHE A 181 -2.75 -5.99 6.76
C PHE A 181 -3.38 -7.37 6.81
N ILE A 182 -4.21 -7.64 5.81
CA ILE A 182 -4.68 -8.99 5.49
C ILE A 182 -3.86 -9.51 4.32
N SER A 183 -3.47 -10.78 4.37
CA SER A 183 -2.94 -11.52 3.23
C SER A 183 -3.92 -12.61 2.80
N LYS A 184 -4.27 -12.64 1.51
CA LYS A 184 -5.11 -13.68 0.90
C LYS A 184 -4.50 -14.16 -0.40
N GLN A 185 -4.52 -15.47 -0.57
CA GLN A 185 -4.26 -16.11 -1.85
C GLN A 185 -5.60 -16.35 -2.57
N TYR A 186 -5.63 -16.09 -3.87
CA TYR A 186 -6.77 -16.40 -4.73
C TYR A 186 -6.29 -17.21 -5.93
N ILE A 187 -6.99 -18.30 -6.23
CA ILE A 187 -6.70 -19.16 -7.37
C ILE A 187 -7.75 -18.87 -8.43
N ILE A 188 -7.31 -18.49 -9.63
CA ILE A 188 -8.19 -18.27 -10.79
C ILE A 188 -8.94 -19.57 -11.10
N LYS A 189 -10.26 -19.48 -11.20
CA LYS A 189 -11.13 -20.60 -11.56
C LYS A 189 -11.10 -20.89 -13.05
#